data_AF-A0A8I2AJ71-F1
#
_entry.id   AF-A0A8I2AJ71-F1
#
_cell.length_a   1.000
_cell.length_b   1.000
_cell.length_c   1.000
_cell.angle_alpha   90.00
_cell.angle_beta   90.00
_cell.angle_gamma   90.00
#
_symmetry.space_group_name_H-M   'P 1'
#
loop_
_entity.id
_entity.type
_entity.pdbx_description
1 polymer ?
#
loop_
_entity_poly.entity_id
_entity_poly.type
_entity_poly.pdbx_seq_one_letter_code
_entity_poly.pdbx_strand_id
1 'polypeptide(L)' 'FSKADLIPDEVNKTLTIKLYSLATKRDNLAVQKDCDLLNDTEIIFPGTNLTLVFKTATT' A
#
# COMPACT_ATOMS: atom_id res chain seq x y z
N PHE A 1 3.11 9.79 15.17
CA PHE A 1 2.79 9.98 13.74
C PHE A 1 2.71 8.61 13.09
N SER A 2 1.58 8.24 12.47
CA SER A 2 1.52 7.00 11.69
C SER A 2 2.42 7.12 10.46
N LYS A 3 2.90 5.99 9.95
CA LYS A 3 3.78 5.92 8.77
C LYS A 3 3.02 5.64 7.47
N ALA A 4 1.70 5.46 7.57
CA ALA A 4 0.83 5.11 6.47
C ALA A 4 -0.63 5.49 6.78
N ASP A 5 -1.42 5.58 5.72
CA ASP A 5 -2.89 5.63 5.77
C ASP A 5 -3.47 4.27 5.34
N LEU A 6 -4.62 3.92 5.93
CA LEU A 6 -5.48 2.83 5.48
C LEU A 6 -6.76 3.43 4.92
N ILE A 7 -7.01 3.21 3.64
CA ILE A 7 -8.11 3.84 2.91
C ILE A 7 -9.00 2.72 2.35
N PRO A 8 -10.10 2.36 3.04
CA PRO A 8 -11.04 1.35 2.55
C PRO A 8 -11.86 1.89 1.38
N ASP A 9 -12.05 1.05 0.37
CA ASP A 9 -12.97 1.26 -0.74
C ASP A 9 -13.91 0.06 -0.82
N GLU A 10 -15.09 0.22 -0.22
CA GLU A 10 -16.11 -0.81 -0.15
C GLU A 10 -16.77 -1.12 -1.49
N VAL A 11 -16.68 -0.20 -2.47
CA VAL A 11 -17.27 -0.37 -3.80
C VAL A 11 -16.37 -1.26 -4.64
N ASN A 12 -15.08 -0.93 -4.69
CA ASN A 12 -14.08 -1.70 -5.44
C ASN A 12 -13.52 -2.90 -4.66
N LYS A 13 -13.96 -3.08 -3.40
CA LYS A 13 -13.48 -4.13 -2.49
C LYS A 13 -11.96 -4.12 -2.33
N THR A 14 -11.41 -2.93 -2.12
CA THR A 14 -9.98 -2.77 -1.85
C THR A 14 -9.72 -2.04 -0.55
N LEU A 15 -8.55 -2.28 0.04
CA LEU A 15 -8.01 -1.51 1.14
C LEU A 15 -6.65 -0.97 0.71
N THR A 16 -6.59 0.32 0.39
CA THR A 16 -5.35 0.95 -0.02
C THR A 16 -4.47 1.25 1.19
N ILE A 17 -3.26 0.70 1.21
CA ILE A 17 -2.21 0.99 2.18
C ILE A 17 -1.28 2.04 1.55
N LYS A 18 -1.44 3.31 1.95
CA LYS A 18 -0.66 4.43 1.43
C LYS A 18 0.53 4.72 2.34
N LEU A 19 1.73 4.31 1.93
CA LEU A 19 2.98 4.54 2.66
C LEU A 19 3.48 5.97 2.43
N TYR A 20 3.84 6.66 3.52
CA TYR A 20 4.44 7.99 3.43
C TYR A 20 5.89 7.92 2.94
N SER A 21 6.36 9.02 2.35
CA SER A 21 7.71 9.13 1.82
C SER A 21 8.77 8.90 2.90
N LEU A 22 9.81 8.18 2.52
CA LEU A 22 11.02 8.01 3.31
C LEU A 22 12.01 9.15 3.08
N ALA A 23 13.03 9.22 3.94
CA ALA A 23 13.98 10.32 3.98
C ALA A 23 14.82 10.47 2.70
N THR A 24 15.06 9.38 1.96
CA THR A 24 15.91 9.39 0.77
C THR A 24 15.20 8.87 -0.47
N LYS A 25 15.62 9.33 -1.65
CA LYS A 25 15.12 8.83 -2.92
C LYS A 25 15.38 7.32 -3.09
N ARG A 26 16.54 6.85 -2.63
CA ARG A 26 16.91 5.43 -2.68
C ARG A 26 15.92 4.56 -1.90
N ASP A 27 15.55 4.99 -0.70
CA ASP A 27 14.62 4.22 0.13
C ASP A 27 13.21 4.23 -0.46
N ASN A 28 12.76 5.37 -1.00
CA ASN A 28 11.48 5.45 -1.71
C ASN A 28 11.42 4.51 -2.93
N LEU A 29 12.52 4.40 -3.70
CA LEU A 29 12.60 3.46 -4.82
C LEU A 29 12.54 1.99 -4.37
N ALA A 30 13.18 1.65 -3.25
CA ALA A 30 13.10 0.30 -2.69
C ALA A 30 11.66 -0.04 -2.26
N VAL A 31 11.01 0.87 -1.52
CA VAL A 31 9.62 0.69 -1.10
C VAL A 31 8.66 0.58 -2.30
N GLN A 32 8.91 1.33 -3.37
CA GLN A 32 8.10 1.18 -4.59
C GLN A 32 8.20 -0.22 -5.18
N LYS A 33 9.39 -0.82 -5.20
CA LYS A 33 9.58 -2.22 -5.63
C LYS A 33 8.89 -3.22 -4.71
N ASP A 34 8.90 -2.96 -3.41
CA ASP A 34 8.17 -3.79 -2.45
C ASP A 34 6.65 -3.69 -2.68
N CYS A 35 6.12 -2.47 -2.92
CA CYS A 35 4.71 -2.28 -3.26
C CYS A 35 4.33 -3.01 -4.55
N ASP A 36 5.16 -2.91 -5.60
CA ASP A 36 4.93 -3.63 -6.86
C ASP A 36 4.84 -5.14 -6.60
N LEU A 37 5.83 -5.71 -5.90
CA LEU A 37 5.87 -7.15 -5.56
C LEU A 37 4.66 -7.59 -4.72
N LEU A 38 4.25 -6.78 -3.75
CA LEU A 38 3.11 -7.09 -2.90
C LEU A 38 1.80 -7.00 -3.70
N ASN A 39 1.67 -6.06 -4.62
CA ASN A 39 0.49 -5.93 -5.49
C ASN A 39 0.39 -7.03 -6.54
N ASP A 40 1.48 -7.70 -6.90
CA ASP A 40 1.46 -8.92 -7.71
C ASP A 40 0.83 -10.11 -6.97
N THR A 41 0.69 -10.00 -5.65
CA THR A 41 -0.03 -10.99 -4.83
C THR A 41 -1.45 -10.54 -4.54
N GLU A 42 -2.39 -11.48 -4.50
CA GLU A 42 -3.78 -11.19 -4.14
C GLU A 42 -3.98 -11.45 -2.65
N ILE A 43 -3.78 -10.42 -1.82
CA ILE A 43 -3.91 -10.51 -0.36
C ILE A 43 -5.25 -9.92 0.06
N ILE A 44 -6.09 -10.72 0.73
CA ILE A 44 -7.31 -10.26 1.36
C ILE A 44 -7.02 -9.88 2.82
N PHE A 45 -7.47 -8.70 3.25
CA PHE A 45 -7.29 -8.27 4.62
C PHE A 45 -8.13 -9.11 5.59
N PRO A 46 -7.56 -9.65 6.68
CA PRO A 46 -8.25 -10.58 7.57
C PRO A 46 -9.60 -10.07 8.08
N GLY A 47 -10.61 -10.94 8.06
CA GLY A 47 -11.96 -10.61 8.53
C GLY A 47 -12.75 -9.68 7.59
N THR A 48 -12.27 -9.46 6.37
CA THR A 48 -12.94 -8.62 5.36
C THR A 48 -12.90 -9.30 3.99
N ASN A 49 -13.58 -8.68 3.02
CA ASN A 49 -13.46 -9.03 1.60
C ASN A 49 -12.67 -7.95 0.84
N LEU A 50 -11.80 -7.20 1.51
CA LEU A 50 -11.02 -6.12 0.91
C LEU A 50 -9.65 -6.64 0.47
N THR A 51 -9.35 -6.53 -0.82
CA THR A 51 -8.03 -6.82 -1.37
C THR A 51 -7.06 -5.68 -1.08
N LEU A 52 -5.87 -6.00 -0.59
CA LEU A 52 -4.85 -5.00 -0.28
C LEU A 52 -4.27 -4.40 -1.56
N VAL A 53 -4.10 -3.08 -1.55
CA VAL A 53 -3.42 -2.34 -2.62
C VAL A 53 -2.38 -1.42 -2.00
N PHE A 54 -1.11 -1.68 -2.24
CA PHE A 54 0.00 -0.92 -1.69
C PHE A 54 0.40 0.23 -2.63
N LYS A 55 0.54 1.44 -2.08
CA LYS A 55 0.95 2.63 -2.83
C LYS A 55 1.90 3.50 -2.01
N THR A 56 2.87 4.13 -2.67
CA THR A 56 3.68 5.20 -2.07
C THR A 56 3.00 6.55 -2.24
N ALA A 57 3.26 7.48 -1.31
CA ALA A 57 2.81 8.87 -1.43
C ALA A 57 3.59 9.68 -2.47
N THR A 58 4.67 9.13 -3.04
CA THR A 58 5.56 9.79 -3.99
C THR A 58 5.82 8.87 -5.17
N THR A 59 5.63 9.42 -6.38
CA THR A 59 6.05 8.85 -7.68
C THR A 59 7.45 9.30 -8.06
#